data_AF-A0A099S040-F1
#
_entry.id   AF-A0A099S040-F1
#
_cell.length_a   1.000
_cell.length_b   1.000
_cell.length_c   1.000
_cell.angle_alpha   90.00
_cell.angle_beta   90.00
_cell.angle_gamma   90.00
#
_symmetry.space_group_name_H-M   'P 1'
#
loop_
_entity.id
_entity.type
_entity.pdbx_description
1 polymer ?
#
loop_
_entity_poly.entity_id
_entity_poly.type
_entity_poly.pdbx_seq_one_letter_code
_entity_poly.pdbx_strand_id
1 'polypeptide(L)'
;MERKYIKGYTLAELIVVMAIMAILGTTLLTMMNTGGKLYRNANAIMEEQSNSRLAMSYITMRIRQNDVKNNINIANVTVDGKLYRALTIADSSNSNRSYWIYIDTTTGKLKELIVTSTSTSVSDIADVSNFTIKKLVSVPSMPTTIRIEITSKDGTIHLNEDLTLRSPQQNLPSEN
;
A
#
# COMPACT_ATOMS: atom_id res chain seq x y z
N MET A 1 -78.91 -11.68 -17.28
CA MET A 1 -77.92 -10.59 -17.45
C MET A 1 -77.22 -10.38 -16.11
N GLU A 2 -76.04 -10.95 -15.92
CA GLU A 2 -75.24 -10.70 -14.71
C GLU A 2 -74.67 -9.28 -14.73
N ARG A 3 -74.97 -8.48 -13.70
CA ARG A 3 -74.32 -7.18 -13.51
C ARG A 3 -72.99 -7.40 -12.81
N LYS A 4 -71.90 -7.23 -13.57
CA LYS A 4 -70.53 -7.22 -13.07
C LYS A 4 -70.33 -5.94 -12.25
N TYR A 5 -70.34 -6.05 -10.92
CA TYR A 5 -70.05 -4.92 -10.04
C TYR A 5 -68.58 -4.50 -10.20
N ILE A 6 -68.36 -3.28 -10.67
CA ILE A 6 -67.02 -2.67 -10.72
C ILE A 6 -66.72 -2.21 -9.29
N LYS A 7 -65.88 -2.97 -8.56
CA LYS A 7 -65.38 -2.56 -7.25
C LYS A 7 -64.52 -1.29 -7.43
N GLY A 8 -65.01 -0.16 -6.93
CA GLY A 8 -64.21 1.06 -6.80
C GLY A 8 -63.26 0.95 -5.60
N TYR A 9 -62.02 1.43 -5.75
CA TYR A 9 -61.06 1.49 -4.65
C TYR A 9 -61.51 2.48 -3.59
N THR A 10 -61.38 2.11 -2.32
CA THR A 10 -61.69 3.02 -1.22
C THR A 10 -60.52 3.97 -0.96
N LEU A 11 -60.79 5.20 -0.53
CA LEU A 11 -59.74 6.21 -0.25
C LEU A 11 -58.70 5.69 0.76
N ALA A 12 -59.13 4.90 1.74
CA ALA A 12 -58.26 4.27 2.72
C ALA A 12 -57.27 3.27 2.07
N GLU A 13 -57.74 2.48 1.10
CA GLU A 13 -56.92 1.51 0.37
C GLU A 13 -55.82 2.20 -0.44
N LEU A 14 -56.14 3.33 -1.08
CA LEU A 14 -55.16 4.15 -1.81
C LEU A 14 -54.09 4.75 -0.89
N ILE A 15 -54.49 5.29 0.27
CA ILE A 15 -53.55 5.84 1.26
C ILE A 15 -52.60 4.76 1.78
N VAL A 16 -53.13 3.56 2.06
CA VAL A 16 -52.31 2.42 2.53
C VAL A 16 -51.30 1.99 1.47
N VAL A 17 -51.71 1.90 0.20
CA VAL A 17 -50.79 1.57 -0.90
C VAL A 17 -49.70 2.63 -1.05
N MET A 18 -50.05 3.91 -0.97
CA MET A 18 -49.06 5.00 -1.03
C MET A 18 -48.09 4.95 0.15
N ALA A 19 -48.55 4.65 1.36
CA ALA A 19 -47.71 4.50 2.54
C ALA A 19 -46.73 3.33 2.40
N ILE A 20 -47.18 2.18 1.90
CA ILE A 20 -46.32 1.02 1.65
C ILE A 20 -45.27 1.34 0.59
N MET A 21 -45.68 1.98 -0.52
CA MET A 21 -44.76 2.36 -1.60
C MET A 21 -43.71 3.38 -1.12
N ALA A 22 -44.10 4.32 -0.25
CA ALA A 22 -43.18 5.28 0.34
C ALA A 22 -42.13 4.57 1.21
N ILE A 23 -42.55 3.64 2.07
CA ILE A 23 -41.63 2.86 2.91
C ILE A 23 -40.68 2.04 2.03
N LEU A 24 -41.19 1.30 1.06
CA LEU A 24 -40.38 0.49 0.14
C LEU A 24 -39.41 1.35 -0.68
N GLY A 25 -39.85 2.51 -1.15
CA GLY A 25 -39.00 3.46 -1.87
C GLY A 25 -37.85 3.95 -1.00
N THR A 26 -38.13 4.32 0.26
CA THR A 26 -37.08 4.78 1.18
C THR A 26 -36.08 3.69 1.52
N THR A 27 -36.52 2.46 1.77
CA THR A 27 -35.62 1.35 2.10
C THR A 27 -34.72 0.98 0.93
N LEU A 28 -35.26 0.98 -0.30
CA LEU A 28 -34.48 0.74 -1.52
C LEU A 28 -33.39 1.81 -1.70
N LEU A 29 -33.76 3.09 -1.56
CA LEU A 29 -32.82 4.21 -1.68
C LEU A 29 -31.71 4.16 -0.62
N THR A 30 -32.07 3.84 0.63
CA THR A 30 -31.08 3.64 1.70
C THR A 30 -30.16 2.48 1.40
N MET A 31 -30.68 1.36 0.92
CA MET A 31 -29.88 0.18 0.58
C MET A 31 -28.92 0.46 -0.58
N MET A 32 -29.36 1.15 -1.64
CA MET A 32 -28.49 1.53 -2.77
C MET A 32 -27.36 2.46 -2.32
N ASN A 33 -27.67 3.46 -1.49
CA ASN A 33 -26.68 4.41 -0.99
C ASN A 33 -25.67 3.75 -0.06
N THR A 34 -26.13 2.90 0.86
CA THR A 34 -25.26 2.18 1.79
C THR A 34 -24.42 1.15 1.05
N GLY A 35 -25.04 0.34 0.18
CA GLY A 35 -24.33 -0.67 -0.62
C GLY A 35 -23.24 -0.06 -1.50
N GLY A 36 -23.54 1.03 -2.20
CA GLY A 36 -22.55 1.72 -3.05
C GLY A 36 -21.41 2.38 -2.27
N LYS A 37 -21.66 2.85 -1.03
CA LYS A 37 -20.60 3.35 -0.15
C LYS A 37 -19.73 2.21 0.39
N LEU A 38 -20.36 1.15 0.87
CA LEU A 38 -19.65 -0.03 1.39
C LEU A 38 -18.78 -0.67 0.31
N TYR A 39 -19.30 -0.82 -0.91
CA TYR A 39 -18.54 -1.38 -2.02
C TYR A 39 -17.33 -0.53 -2.40
N ARG A 40 -17.50 0.79 -2.50
CA ARG A 40 -16.38 1.71 -2.79
C ARG A 40 -15.32 1.68 -1.70
N ASN A 41 -15.74 1.68 -0.44
CA ASN A 41 -14.81 1.60 0.69
C ASN A 41 -14.07 0.26 0.72
N ALA A 42 -14.77 -0.85 0.50
CA ALA A 42 -14.15 -2.17 0.45
C ALA A 42 -13.12 -2.25 -0.68
N ASN A 43 -13.44 -1.74 -1.87
CA ASN A 43 -12.50 -1.71 -2.99
C ASN A 43 -11.28 -0.84 -2.69
N ALA A 44 -11.46 0.34 -2.09
CA ALA A 44 -10.34 1.20 -1.70
C ALA A 44 -9.42 0.51 -0.68
N ILE A 45 -9.97 -0.14 0.34
CA ILE A 45 -9.19 -0.90 1.33
C ILE A 45 -8.43 -2.06 0.65
N MET A 46 -9.07 -2.77 -0.28
CA MET A 46 -8.42 -3.85 -1.02
C MET A 46 -7.27 -3.35 -1.89
N GLU A 47 -7.43 -2.19 -2.53
CA GLU A 47 -6.38 -1.55 -3.34
C GLU A 47 -5.19 -1.13 -2.46
N GLU A 48 -5.45 -0.46 -1.33
CA GLU A 48 -4.41 -0.06 -0.35
C GLU A 48 -3.67 -1.28 0.22
N GLN A 49 -4.40 -2.36 0.49
CA GLN A 49 -3.80 -3.61 0.95
C GLN A 49 -2.91 -4.24 -0.13
N SER A 50 -3.39 -4.25 -1.37
CA SER A 50 -2.64 -4.75 -2.52
C SER A 50 -1.35 -3.95 -2.71
N ASN A 51 -1.42 -2.62 -2.69
CA ASN A 51 -0.26 -1.73 -2.82
C ASN A 51 0.78 -1.95 -1.72
N SER A 52 0.33 -2.05 -0.47
CA SER A 52 1.22 -2.30 0.67
C SER A 52 1.94 -3.65 0.56
N ARG A 53 1.23 -4.70 0.11
CA ARG A 53 1.82 -6.04 -0.13
C ARG A 53 2.77 -6.03 -1.32
N LEU A 54 2.44 -5.31 -2.39
CA LEU A 54 3.30 -5.14 -3.57
C LEU A 54 4.62 -4.47 -3.17
N ALA A 55 4.54 -3.37 -2.41
CA ALA A 55 5.70 -2.67 -1.87
C ALA A 55 6.57 -3.61 -1.01
N MET A 56 5.97 -4.33 -0.06
CA MET A 56 6.70 -5.24 0.83
C MET A 56 7.41 -6.34 0.02
N SER A 57 6.67 -7.04 -0.84
CA SER A 57 7.21 -8.10 -1.68
C SER A 57 8.33 -7.63 -2.58
N TYR A 58 8.18 -6.44 -3.18
CA TYR A 58 9.19 -5.83 -4.04
C TYR A 58 10.49 -5.58 -3.27
N ILE A 59 10.40 -4.93 -2.11
CA ILE A 59 11.57 -4.62 -1.27
C ILE A 59 12.23 -5.91 -0.80
N THR A 60 11.46 -6.86 -0.26
CA THR A 60 11.97 -8.14 0.22
C THR A 60 12.66 -8.92 -0.91
N MET A 61 12.08 -8.97 -2.12
CA MET A 61 12.74 -9.58 -3.27
C MET A 61 14.04 -8.86 -3.62
N ARG A 62 14.03 -7.53 -3.74
CA ARG A 62 15.20 -6.77 -4.16
C ARG A 62 16.36 -6.93 -3.18
N ILE A 63 16.06 -6.99 -1.88
CA ILE A 63 17.01 -7.33 -0.83
C ILE A 63 17.53 -8.75 -0.99
N ARG A 64 16.63 -9.75 -1.13
CA ARG A 64 17.02 -11.17 -1.27
C ARG A 64 17.88 -11.44 -2.50
N GLN A 65 17.57 -10.79 -3.62
CA GLN A 65 18.34 -10.92 -4.87
C GLN A 65 19.75 -10.38 -4.74
N ASN A 66 19.97 -9.38 -3.89
CA ASN A 66 21.24 -8.68 -3.72
C ASN A 66 21.84 -8.87 -2.32
N ASP A 67 21.48 -9.95 -1.62
CA ASP A 67 21.92 -10.31 -0.26
C ASP A 67 23.39 -10.78 -0.26
N VAL A 68 24.28 -9.85 -0.58
CA VAL A 68 25.73 -9.98 -0.58
C VAL A 68 26.30 -9.07 0.51
N LYS A 69 27.47 -9.42 1.04
CA LYS A 69 28.15 -8.69 2.11
C LYS A 69 28.25 -7.19 1.78
N ASN A 70 27.82 -6.34 2.71
CA ASN A 70 27.87 -4.87 2.64
C ASN A 70 27.17 -4.22 1.44
N ASN A 71 26.27 -4.94 0.78
CA ASN A 71 25.58 -4.49 -0.42
C ASN A 71 24.28 -3.74 -0.12
N ILE A 72 23.77 -3.85 1.10
CA ILE A 72 22.52 -3.25 1.55
C ILE A 72 22.85 -2.18 2.58
N ASN A 73 22.41 -0.95 2.35
CA ASN A 73 22.68 0.19 3.21
C ASN A 73 21.45 1.11 3.32
N ILE A 74 21.38 1.89 4.40
CA ILE A 74 20.37 2.93 4.59
C ILE A 74 21.12 4.25 4.64
N ALA A 75 20.89 5.10 3.64
CA ALA A 75 21.58 6.37 3.52
C ALA A 75 20.60 7.48 3.14
N ASN A 76 20.97 8.71 3.50
CA ASN A 76 20.31 9.88 2.97
C ASN A 76 20.85 10.15 1.57
N VAL A 77 19.96 10.12 0.57
CA VAL A 77 20.31 10.34 -0.84
C VAL A 77 19.60 11.60 -1.33
N THR A 78 20.30 12.38 -2.15
CA THR A 78 19.71 13.55 -2.79
C THR A 78 19.22 13.16 -4.18
N VAL A 79 17.91 13.25 -4.39
CA VAL A 79 17.27 13.04 -5.69
C VAL A 79 16.59 14.34 -6.07
N ASP A 80 16.94 14.91 -7.22
CA ASP A 80 16.41 16.18 -7.74
C ASP A 80 16.48 17.34 -6.73
N GLY A 81 17.60 17.44 -6.00
CA GLY A 81 17.83 18.50 -5.01
C GLY A 81 17.08 18.33 -3.68
N LYS A 82 16.31 17.24 -3.51
CA LYS A 82 15.62 16.90 -2.26
C LYS A 82 16.31 15.72 -1.58
N LEU A 83 16.45 15.80 -0.25
CA LEU A 83 17.09 14.77 0.55
C LEU A 83 16.04 13.75 1.02
N TYR A 84 16.23 12.49 0.65
CA TYR A 84 15.38 11.37 1.02
C TYR A 84 16.17 10.34 1.81
N ARG A 85 15.53 9.74 2.82
CA ARG A 85 16.07 8.55 3.46
C ARG A 85 15.74 7.34 2.60
N ALA A 86 16.76 6.72 2.01
CA ALA A 86 16.60 5.63 1.06
C ALA A 86 17.30 4.36 1.52
N LEU A 87 16.73 3.23 1.11
CA LEU A 87 17.41 1.95 1.09
C LEU A 87 18.25 1.89 -0.18
N THR A 88 19.56 1.87 -0.04
CA THR A 88 20.48 1.72 -1.17
C THR A 88 20.97 0.27 -1.22
N ILE A 89 20.77 -0.35 -2.38
CA ILE A 89 21.13 -1.74 -2.66
C ILE A 89 22.06 -1.71 -3.86
N ALA A 90 23.33 -2.04 -3.69
CA ALA A 90 24.21 -2.23 -4.84
C ALA A 90 23.87 -3.56 -5.53
N ASP A 91 24.04 -3.63 -6.85
CA ASP A 91 23.72 -4.83 -7.61
C ASP A 91 24.84 -5.87 -7.47
N SER A 92 24.48 -7.09 -7.06
CA SER A 92 25.45 -8.19 -6.92
C SER A 92 26.09 -8.61 -8.24
N SER A 93 25.44 -8.34 -9.36
CA SER A 93 25.88 -8.74 -10.71
C SER A 93 26.64 -7.63 -11.44
N ASN A 94 26.46 -6.37 -11.03
CA ASN A 94 27.06 -5.21 -11.69
C ASN A 94 27.44 -4.14 -10.66
N SER A 95 28.73 -4.01 -10.36
CA SER A 95 29.25 -3.05 -9.39
C SER A 95 28.94 -1.58 -9.72
N ASN A 96 28.59 -1.27 -10.97
CA ASN A 96 28.27 0.09 -11.42
C ASN A 96 26.77 0.39 -11.36
N ARG A 97 25.95 -0.53 -10.85
CA ARG A 97 24.50 -0.36 -10.74
C ARG A 97 24.08 -0.43 -9.27
N SER A 98 23.23 0.50 -8.86
CA SER A 98 22.60 0.47 -7.54
C SER A 98 21.13 0.87 -7.63
N TYR A 99 20.33 0.31 -6.72
CA TYR A 99 18.91 0.53 -6.57
C TYR A 99 18.67 1.33 -5.31
N TRP A 100 18.05 2.49 -5.43
CA TRP A 100 17.68 3.33 -4.30
C TRP A 100 16.17 3.32 -4.15
N ILE A 101 15.67 2.76 -3.07
CA ILE A 101 14.24 2.71 -2.77
C ILE A 101 13.95 3.78 -1.73
N TYR A 102 13.06 4.72 -2.06
CA TYR A 102 12.69 5.82 -1.19
C TYR A 102 11.21 6.17 -1.33
N ILE A 103 10.67 6.81 -0.30
CA ILE A 103 9.32 7.36 -0.34
C ILE A 103 9.36 8.83 -0.73
N ASP A 104 8.59 9.18 -1.75
CA ASP A 104 8.29 10.56 -2.08
C ASP A 104 7.06 10.99 -1.29
N THR A 105 7.30 11.73 -0.20
CA THR A 105 6.23 12.23 0.70
C THR A 105 5.33 13.25 0.02
N THR A 106 5.73 13.83 -1.11
CA THR A 106 4.89 14.76 -1.86
C THR A 106 3.88 14.04 -2.75
N THR A 107 4.28 12.91 -3.33
CA THR A 107 3.38 12.11 -4.17
C THR A 107 2.70 10.97 -3.41
N GLY A 108 3.17 10.61 -2.21
CA GLY A 108 2.68 9.45 -1.46
C GLY A 108 2.99 8.14 -2.16
N LYS A 109 4.17 8.06 -2.81
CA LYS A 109 4.57 6.90 -3.61
C LYS A 109 5.92 6.40 -3.17
N LEU A 110 6.04 5.08 -3.12
CA LEU A 110 7.32 4.39 -3.07
C LEU A 110 7.92 4.37 -4.47
N LYS A 111 9.13 4.88 -4.61
CA LYS A 111 9.85 4.97 -5.87
C LYS A 111 11.15 4.18 -5.79
N GLU A 112 11.55 3.63 -6.92
CA GLU A 112 12.88 3.10 -7.15
C GLU A 112 13.63 4.03 -8.09
N LEU A 113 14.85 4.39 -7.70
CA LEU A 113 15.81 5.02 -8.58
C LEU A 113 16.93 4.03 -8.87
N ILE A 114 17.08 3.67 -10.14
CA ILE A 114 18.21 2.88 -10.63
C ILE A 114 19.30 3.85 -11.02
N VAL A 115 20.44 3.76 -10.33
CA VAL A 115 21.61 4.59 -10.59
C VAL A 115 22.68 3.72 -11.24
N THR A 116 23.08 4.12 -12.43
CA THR A 116 24.19 3.54 -13.20
C THR A 116 25.27 4.60 -13.38
N SER A 117 26.49 4.20 -13.76
CA SER A 117 27.58 5.15 -14.04
C SER A 117 27.27 6.19 -15.14
N THR A 118 26.29 5.92 -16.00
CA THR A 118 25.96 6.75 -17.17
C THR A 118 24.53 7.28 -17.18
N SER A 119 23.64 6.76 -16.33
CA SER A 119 22.23 7.13 -16.35
C SER A 119 21.51 6.83 -15.05
N THR A 120 20.43 7.57 -14.84
CA THR A 120 19.49 7.41 -13.74
C THR A 120 18.10 7.13 -14.30
N SER A 121 17.37 6.20 -13.71
CA SER A 121 15.99 5.88 -14.12
C SER A 121 15.09 5.72 -12.90
N VAL A 122 13.98 6.46 -12.86
CA VAL A 122 13.02 6.44 -11.76
C VAL A 122 11.79 5.61 -12.17
N SER A 123 11.33 4.72 -11.29
CA SER A 123 10.10 3.95 -11.44
C SER A 123 9.24 4.07 -10.19
N ASP A 124 7.93 4.11 -10.38
CA ASP A 124 6.96 3.98 -9.29
C ASP A 124 6.81 2.49 -8.93
N ILE A 125 6.73 2.17 -7.64
CA ILE A 125 6.48 0.81 -7.14
C ILE A 125 5.03 0.68 -6.67
N ALA A 126 4.62 1.54 -5.72
CA ALA A 126 3.31 1.47 -5.08
C ALA A 126 2.97 2.79 -4.37
N ASP A 127 1.68 3.02 -4.15
CA ASP A 127 1.17 4.10 -3.32
C ASP A 127 1.25 3.70 -1.83
N VAL A 128 1.96 4.49 -1.01
CA VAL A 128 2.14 4.27 0.44
C VAL A 128 2.31 5.61 1.16
N SER A 129 1.89 5.69 2.44
CA SER A 129 2.07 6.93 3.23
C SER A 129 3.42 6.97 3.92
N ASN A 130 3.94 5.82 4.35
CA ASN A 130 5.19 5.75 5.08
C ASN A 130 5.94 4.45 4.77
N PHE A 131 7.26 4.57 4.76
CA PHE A 131 8.20 3.48 4.57
C PHE A 131 9.38 3.70 5.51
N THR A 132 9.59 2.76 6.42
CA THR A 132 10.68 2.81 7.38
C THR A 132 11.42 1.49 7.37
N ILE A 133 12.75 1.56 7.37
CA ILE A 133 13.62 0.40 7.52
C ILE A 133 14.53 0.61 8.72
N LYS A 134 14.59 -0.42 9.56
CA LYS A 134 15.38 -0.43 10.80
C LYS A 134 16.23 -1.68 10.87
N LYS A 135 17.41 -1.56 11.47
CA LYS A 135 18.26 -2.71 11.79
C LYS A 135 17.93 -3.17 13.21
N LEU A 136 17.54 -4.44 13.38
CA LEU A 136 17.15 -4.97 14.68
C LEU A 136 18.36 -5.48 15.49
N VAL A 137 19.34 -6.11 14.84
CA VAL A 137 20.52 -6.68 15.53
C VAL A 137 21.76 -6.54 14.65
N SER A 138 22.86 -6.07 15.25
CA SER A 138 24.17 -5.90 14.59
C SER A 138 25.28 -6.51 15.44
N VAL A 139 25.39 -7.84 15.47
CA VAL A 139 26.59 -8.49 16.04
C VAL A 139 27.59 -8.70 14.90
N PRO A 140 28.86 -8.26 15.04
CA PRO A 140 29.90 -8.57 14.06
C PRO A 140 29.96 -10.09 13.84
N SER A 141 29.86 -10.53 12.58
CA SER A 141 29.84 -11.95 12.17
C SER A 141 28.54 -12.72 12.38
N MET A 142 27.44 -12.08 12.78
CA MET A 142 26.10 -12.69 12.74
C MET A 142 25.27 -12.22 11.54
N PRO A 143 24.31 -13.04 11.08
CA PRO A 143 23.32 -12.60 10.11
C PRO A 143 22.58 -11.37 10.63
N THR A 144 22.45 -10.36 9.76
CA THR A 144 21.81 -9.10 10.12
C THR A 144 20.31 -9.21 9.91
N THR A 145 19.50 -8.89 10.94
CA THR A 145 18.05 -8.81 10.79
C THR A 145 17.62 -7.36 10.60
N ILE A 146 16.82 -7.13 9.56
CA ILE A 146 16.25 -5.84 9.20
C ILE A 146 14.74 -5.93 9.41
N ARG A 147 14.14 -4.91 10.02
CA ARG A 147 12.70 -4.70 10.05
C ARG A 147 12.30 -3.72 8.97
N ILE A 148 11.37 -4.13 8.12
CA ILE A 148 10.74 -3.29 7.11
C ILE A 148 9.34 -2.96 7.60
N GLU A 149 8.98 -1.69 7.62
CA GLU A 149 7.66 -1.18 8.02
C GLU A 149 7.08 -0.36 6.87
N ILE A 150 5.88 -0.72 6.44
CA ILE A 150 5.13 -0.05 5.38
C ILE A 150 3.77 0.32 5.93
N THR A 151 3.35 1.56 5.70
CA THR A 151 2.01 2.05 6.03
C THR A 151 1.29 2.44 4.74
N SER A 152 0.06 1.95 4.57
CA SER A 152 -0.80 2.29 3.44
C SER A 152 -1.07 3.80 3.36
N LYS A 153 -1.50 4.28 2.19
CA LYS A 153 -1.73 5.72 1.96
C LYS A 153 -2.79 6.30 2.89
N ASP A 154 -3.81 5.50 3.22
CA ASP A 154 -4.89 5.85 4.13
C ASP A 154 -4.54 5.68 5.62
N GLY A 155 -3.37 5.09 5.92
CA GLY A 155 -2.92 4.82 7.28
C GLY A 155 -3.66 3.68 7.99
N THR A 156 -4.56 2.95 7.33
CA THR A 156 -5.35 1.89 7.96
C THR A 156 -4.59 0.56 8.04
N ILE A 157 -3.61 0.36 7.16
CA ILE A 157 -2.84 -0.88 7.04
C ILE A 157 -1.39 -0.60 7.41
N HIS A 158 -0.92 -1.35 8.40
CA HIS A 158 0.48 -1.39 8.78
C HIS A 158 1.01 -2.80 8.53
N LEU A 159 2.00 -2.90 7.65
CA LEU A 159 2.71 -4.14 7.39
C LEU A 159 4.12 -4.03 7.94
N ASN A 160 4.55 -5.05 8.68
CA ASN A 160 5.92 -5.19 9.12
C ASN A 160 6.45 -6.58 8.74
N GLU A 161 7.73 -6.63 8.36
CA GLU A 161 8.41 -7.88 8.06
C GLU A 161 9.83 -7.83 8.63
N ASP A 162 10.19 -8.87 9.39
CA ASP A 162 11.54 -9.06 9.92
C ASP A 162 12.30 -9.99 8.98
N LEU A 163 13.29 -9.43 8.29
CA LEU A 163 14.08 -10.09 7.27
C LEU A 163 15.50 -10.35 7.77
N THR A 164 15.83 -11.63 7.99
CA THR A 164 17.20 -12.05 8.30
C THR A 164 18.00 -12.26 7.01
N LEU A 165 19.06 -11.46 6.88
CA LEU A 165 20.03 -11.51 5.78
C LEU A 165 21.01 -12.65 6.00
N ARG A 166 21.38 -13.32 4.92
CA ARG A 166 22.39 -14.38 4.92
C ARG A 166 23.79 -13.80 5.02
N SER A 167 24.00 -12.64 4.41
CA SER A 167 25.29 -11.95 4.41
C SER A 167 25.36 -10.90 5.51
N PRO A 168 26.49 -10.80 6.25
CA PRO A 168 26.65 -9.76 7.27
C PRO A 168 26.69 -8.37 6.63
N GLN A 169 26.00 -7.40 7.25
CA GLN A 169 25.95 -6.01 6.81
C GLN A 169 26.53 -5.08 7.89
N GLN A 170 27.66 -4.46 7.60
CA GLN A 170 28.36 -3.57 8.54
C GLN A 170 27.88 -2.11 8.45
N ASN A 171 27.35 -1.70 7.31
CA ASN A 171 27.04 -0.29 7.03
C ASN A 171 25.62 0.13 7.40
N LEU A 172 24.77 -0.81 7.84
CA LEU A 172 23.41 -0.47 8.27
C LEU A 172 23.45 0.24 9.63
N PRO A 173 22.82 1.42 9.78
CA PRO A 173 22.73 2.10 11.06
C PRO A 173 21.98 1.22 12.06
N SER A 174 22.61 0.95 13.21
CA SER A 174 21.93 0.36 14.38
C SER A 174 20.99 1.41 14.98
N GLU A 175 19.80 1.01 15.44
CA GLU A 175 19.02 1.88 16.34
C GLU A 175 19.88 2.15 17.59
N ASN A 176 19.97 3.44 17.95
CA ASN A 176 20.20 3.88 19.33
C ASN A 176 18.89 3.76 20.09
#